data_AF-A0A179EVP6-F1
#
_entry.id   AF-A0A179EVP6-F1
#
_cell.length_a   1.000
_cell.length_b   1.000
_cell.length_c   1.000
_cell.angle_alpha   90.00
_cell.angle_beta   90.00
_cell.angle_gamma   90.00
#
_symmetry.space_group_name_H-M   'P 1'
#
loop_
_entity.id
_entity.type
_entity.pdbx_description
1 polymer ?
#
loop_
_entity_poly.entity_id
_entity_poly.type
_entity_poly.pdbx_seq_one_letter_code
_entity_poly.pdbx_strand_id
1 'polypeptide(L)'
;MASRALLKRAALNRMFSIVEDSWVSKGGKEQDKPPILKEQLSIDEWKVVTALQRILQPFKVASKQLQGEGIAGKRSTSGGFDEYFPVIEMLLDHLELAVQGVIIEENEHQVMEEIQLFDGMDRESRRLLKIYIRLGWKKLNCYYGKLTSTAYAAAVVFHPCKKWRALERLWD
;
A
#
# COMPACT_ATOMS: atom_id res chain seq x y z
N MET A 1 -0.05 -8.37 4.29
CA MET A 1 -1.24 -9.21 4.52
C MET A 1 -2.11 -9.34 3.27
N ALA A 2 -2.34 -8.27 2.49
CA ALA A 2 -3.19 -8.30 1.28
C ALA A 2 -2.67 -9.22 0.15
N SER A 3 -1.34 -9.35 -0.05
CA SER A 3 -0.76 -10.27 -1.05
C SER A 3 -1.22 -11.72 -0.89
N ARG A 4 -1.39 -12.19 0.36
CA ARG A 4 -1.92 -13.53 0.62
C ARG A 4 -3.37 -13.67 0.18
N ALA A 5 -4.17 -12.61 0.29
CA ALA A 5 -5.56 -12.62 -0.16
C ALA A 5 -5.63 -12.78 -1.69
N LEU A 6 -4.78 -12.07 -2.46
CA LEU A 6 -4.70 -12.26 -3.91
C LEU A 6 -4.24 -13.67 -4.29
N LEU A 7 -3.22 -14.21 -3.63
CA LEU A 7 -2.77 -15.59 -3.85
C LEU A 7 -3.86 -16.63 -3.56
N LYS A 8 -4.70 -16.38 -2.56
CA LYS A 8 -5.80 -17.26 -2.18
C LYS A 8 -7.08 -17.02 -2.98
N ARG A 9 -7.16 -15.98 -3.82
CA ARG A 9 -8.33 -15.68 -4.67
C ARG A 9 -8.76 -16.88 -5.50
N ALA A 10 -7.82 -17.55 -6.17
CA ALA A 10 -8.13 -18.71 -7.00
C ALA A 10 -8.71 -19.87 -6.17
N ALA A 11 -8.15 -20.13 -4.99
CA ALA A 11 -8.63 -21.17 -4.08
C ALA A 11 -10.02 -20.83 -3.49
N LEU A 12 -10.25 -19.57 -3.11
CA LEU A 12 -11.53 -19.08 -2.62
C LEU A 12 -12.61 -19.18 -3.70
N ASN A 13 -12.32 -18.75 -4.93
CA ASN A 13 -13.25 -18.86 -6.04
C ASN A 13 -13.61 -20.33 -6.33
N ARG A 14 -12.64 -21.25 -6.30
CA ARG A 14 -12.93 -22.69 -6.42
C ARG A 14 -13.83 -23.19 -5.30
N MET A 15 -13.58 -22.78 -4.06
CA MET A 15 -14.42 -23.13 -2.92
C MET A 15 -15.86 -22.61 -3.10
N PHE A 16 -16.03 -21.34 -3.53
CA PHE A 16 -17.35 -20.78 -3.82
C PHE A 16 -18.06 -21.58 -4.91
N SER A 17 -17.39 -21.89 -6.02
CA SER A 17 -17.96 -22.72 -7.09
C SER A 17 -18.39 -24.10 -6.60
N ILE A 18 -17.57 -24.79 -5.79
CA ILE A 18 -17.92 -26.11 -5.23
C ILE A 18 -19.17 -26.02 -4.34
N VAL A 19 -19.27 -24.98 -3.51
CA VAL A 19 -20.42 -24.77 -2.63
C VAL A 19 -21.67 -24.44 -3.43
N GLU A 20 -21.54 -23.60 -4.46
CA GLU A 20 -22.62 -23.23 -5.37
C GLU A 20 -23.13 -24.45 -6.16
N ASP A 21 -22.23 -25.22 -6.77
CA ASP A 21 -22.57 -26.45 -7.50
C ASP A 21 -23.27 -27.48 -6.60
N SER A 22 -22.80 -27.62 -5.34
CA SER A 22 -23.44 -28.52 -4.37
C SER A 22 -24.83 -28.06 -3.96
N TRP A 23 -25.06 -26.75 -3.86
CA TRP A 23 -26.36 -26.19 -3.53
C TRP A 23 -27.33 -26.31 -4.71
N VAL A 24 -26.89 -25.99 -5.93
CA VAL A 24 -27.68 -26.14 -7.15
C VAL A 24 -28.07 -27.60 -7.38
N SER A 25 -27.13 -28.53 -7.23
CA SER A 25 -27.40 -29.99 -7.41
C SER A 25 -28.40 -30.57 -6.40
N LYS A 26 -28.56 -29.93 -5.23
CA LYS A 26 -29.56 -30.30 -4.22
C LYS A 26 -30.93 -29.64 -4.45
N GLY A 27 -31.13 -28.92 -5.55
CA GLY A 27 -32.38 -28.20 -5.82
C GLY A 27 -32.57 -26.98 -4.92
N GLY A 28 -31.46 -26.35 -4.51
CA GLY A 28 -31.45 -25.20 -3.61
C GLY A 28 -32.33 -24.05 -4.11
N LYS A 29 -33.17 -23.53 -3.22
CA LYS A 29 -33.96 -22.31 -3.44
C LYS A 29 -33.21 -21.10 -2.88
N GLU A 30 -33.44 -19.90 -3.42
CA GLU A 30 -32.73 -18.67 -2.99
C GLU A 30 -32.83 -18.41 -1.47
N GLN A 31 -33.94 -18.82 -0.84
CA GLN A 31 -34.16 -18.77 0.61
C GLN A 31 -33.15 -19.62 1.41
N ASP A 32 -32.64 -20.70 0.82
CA ASP A 32 -31.72 -21.67 1.41
C ASP A 32 -30.28 -21.47 0.94
N LYS A 33 -29.99 -20.32 0.28
CA LYS A 33 -28.67 -20.02 -0.25
C LYS A 33 -27.65 -19.90 0.89
N PRO A 34 -26.54 -20.66 0.85
CA PRO A 34 -25.51 -20.60 1.87
C PRO A 34 -25.03 -19.16 2.12
N PRO A 35 -24.97 -18.68 3.38
CA PRO A 35 -24.56 -17.32 3.69
C PRO A 35 -23.19 -16.95 3.11
N ILE A 36 -22.29 -17.93 3.04
CA ILE A 36 -20.94 -17.77 2.48
C ILE A 36 -20.95 -17.28 1.02
N LEU A 37 -21.95 -17.64 0.22
CA LEU A 37 -22.05 -17.20 -1.18
C LEU A 37 -22.43 -15.71 -1.29
N LYS A 38 -23.03 -15.12 -0.25
CA LYS A 38 -23.35 -13.68 -0.20
C LYS A 38 -22.11 -12.83 0.09
N GLU A 39 -21.08 -13.43 0.69
CA GLU A 39 -19.81 -12.78 1.02
C GLU A 39 -18.79 -12.84 -0.14
N GLN A 40 -19.19 -13.37 -1.30
CA GLN A 40 -18.32 -13.47 -2.45
C GLN A 40 -18.07 -12.10 -3.06
N LEU A 41 -16.81 -11.68 -3.03
CA LEU A 41 -16.38 -10.43 -3.66
C LEU A 41 -16.54 -10.49 -5.18
N SER A 42 -17.16 -9.45 -5.72
CA SER A 42 -17.27 -9.14 -7.14
C SER A 42 -15.92 -8.82 -7.78
N ILE A 43 -15.88 -8.84 -9.12
CA ILE A 43 -14.67 -8.50 -9.88
C ILE A 43 -14.21 -7.07 -9.56
N ASP A 44 -15.14 -6.13 -9.37
CA ASP A 44 -14.82 -4.74 -9.08
C ASP A 44 -14.28 -4.54 -7.67
N GLU A 45 -14.84 -5.24 -6.67
CA GLU A 45 -14.29 -5.26 -5.31
C GLU A 45 -12.87 -5.85 -5.28
N TRP A 46 -12.59 -6.87 -6.09
CA TRP A 46 -11.23 -7.39 -6.23
C TRP A 46 -10.25 -6.36 -6.83
N LYS A 47 -10.71 -5.46 -7.71
CA LYS A 47 -9.87 -4.35 -8.22
C LYS A 47 -9.53 -3.38 -7.08
N VAL A 48 -10.49 -3.06 -6.21
CA VAL A 48 -10.26 -2.22 -5.02
C VAL A 48 -9.24 -2.88 -4.09
N VAL A 49 -9.37 -4.18 -3.80
CA VAL A 49 -8.40 -4.93 -2.98
C VAL A 49 -7.00 -4.90 -3.59
N THR A 50 -6.92 -5.05 -4.91
CA THR A 50 -5.63 -4.99 -5.64
C THR A 50 -5.00 -3.60 -5.53
N ALA A 51 -5.78 -2.54 -5.75
CA ALA A 51 -5.32 -1.16 -5.59
C ALA A 51 -4.84 -0.87 -4.17
N LEU A 52 -5.60 -1.30 -3.15
CA LEU A 52 -5.21 -1.18 -1.74
C LEU A 52 -3.90 -1.91 -1.43
N GLN A 53 -3.71 -3.11 -1.97
CA GLN A 53 -2.46 -3.83 -1.78
C GLN A 53 -1.27 -3.04 -2.32
N ARG A 54 -1.41 -2.49 -3.53
CA ARG A 54 -0.36 -1.70 -4.18
C ARG A 54 -0.03 -0.44 -3.38
N ILE A 55 -1.06 0.30 -2.94
CA ILE A 55 -0.88 1.48 -2.08
C ILE A 55 -0.12 1.12 -0.78
N LEU A 56 -0.44 -0.02 -0.16
CA LEU A 56 0.13 -0.41 1.13
C LEU A 56 1.51 -1.08 1.02
N GLN A 57 1.95 -1.46 -0.18
CA GLN A 57 3.20 -2.18 -0.34
C GLN A 57 4.43 -1.33 0.07
N PRO A 58 4.56 -0.05 -0.33
CA PRO A 58 5.63 0.82 0.15
C PRO A 58 5.62 0.99 1.68
N PHE A 59 4.45 1.08 2.31
CA PHE A 59 4.33 1.16 3.78
C PHE A 59 4.88 -0.10 4.47
N LYS A 60 4.66 -1.28 3.89
CA LYS A 60 5.22 -2.53 4.41
C LYS A 60 6.74 -2.54 4.30
N VAL A 61 7.30 -2.08 3.18
CA VAL A 61 8.75 -2.02 2.97
C VAL A 61 9.37 -1.00 3.92
N ALA A 62 8.83 0.22 3.96
CA ALA A 62 9.26 1.30 4.83
C ALA A 62 9.23 0.90 6.32
N SER A 63 8.15 0.25 6.78
CA SER A 63 8.06 -0.19 8.17
C SER A 63 9.09 -1.25 8.55
N LYS A 64 9.33 -2.24 7.68
CA LYS A 64 10.40 -3.24 7.87
C LYS A 64 11.78 -2.58 7.93
N GLN A 65 12.05 -1.67 6.99
CA GLN A 65 13.28 -0.90 6.94
C GLN A 65 13.52 -0.14 8.24
N LEU A 66 12.54 0.64 8.70
CA LEU A 66 12.65 1.45 9.91
C LEU A 66 12.73 0.61 11.20
N GLN A 67 12.34 -0.66 11.15
CA GLN A 67 12.49 -1.63 12.26
C GLN A 67 13.87 -2.32 12.27
N GLY A 68 14.74 -2.01 11.31
CA GLY A 68 16.06 -2.64 11.18
C GLY A 68 16.06 -3.92 10.35
N GLU A 69 14.92 -4.31 9.76
CA GLU A 69 14.82 -5.39 8.75
C GLU A 69 14.96 -4.79 7.34
N GLY A 70 15.96 -3.92 7.16
CA GLY A 70 16.27 -3.32 5.87
C GLY A 70 17.01 -4.29 4.94
N ILE A 71 17.12 -3.90 3.67
CA ILE A 71 17.81 -4.72 2.65
C ILE A 71 19.31 -4.64 2.91
N ALA A 72 19.94 -5.79 3.21
CA ALA A 72 21.39 -5.90 3.28
C ALA A 72 21.99 -5.69 1.88
N GLY A 73 22.83 -4.67 1.71
CA GLY A 73 23.41 -4.30 0.41
C GLY A 73 24.20 -2.99 0.43
N LYS A 74 24.36 -2.34 -0.74
CA LYS A 74 25.18 -1.12 -0.91
C LYS A 74 24.73 0.10 -0.08
N ARG A 75 23.48 0.14 0.37
CA ARG A 75 22.98 1.06 1.40
C ARG A 75 22.35 0.23 2.49
N SER A 76 23.12 -0.12 3.52
CA SER A 76 22.59 -0.75 4.72
C SER A 76 21.53 0.18 5.30
N THR A 77 20.28 -0.25 5.21
CA THR A 77 19.17 0.44 5.87
C THR A 77 18.94 -0.26 7.19
N SER A 78 19.11 0.46 8.29
CA SER A 78 19.13 -0.11 9.64
C SER A 78 18.05 0.48 10.54
N GLY A 79 17.19 1.33 10.00
CA GLY A 79 16.21 2.07 10.78
C GLY A 79 16.84 3.17 11.64
N GLY A 80 17.97 3.72 11.17
CA GLY A 80 18.61 4.87 11.79
C GLY A 80 17.69 6.09 11.81
N PHE A 81 17.87 6.98 12.79
CA PHE A 81 17.06 8.19 12.91
C PHE A 81 17.11 9.09 11.68
N ASP A 82 18.22 9.05 10.94
CA ASP A 82 18.41 9.80 9.69
C ASP A 82 17.56 9.27 8.53
N GLU A 83 17.00 8.06 8.62
CA GLU A 83 16.16 7.45 7.58
C GLU A 83 14.68 7.86 7.70
N TYR A 84 14.21 8.25 8.89
CA TYR A 84 12.78 8.52 9.13
C TYR A 84 12.23 9.64 8.24
N PHE A 85 12.97 10.74 8.09
CA PHE A 85 12.57 11.87 7.25
C PHE A 85 12.42 11.45 5.77
N PRO A 86 13.47 10.94 5.10
CA PRO A 86 13.37 10.52 3.70
C PRO A 86 12.29 9.46 3.46
N VAL A 87 12.12 8.51 4.38
CA VAL A 87 11.13 7.44 4.22
C VAL A 87 9.71 7.98 4.31
N ILE A 88 9.43 8.89 5.24
CA ILE A 88 8.08 9.44 5.40
C ILE A 88 7.73 10.40 4.25
N GLU A 89 8.69 11.15 3.72
CA GLU A 89 8.47 11.96 2.51
C GLU A 89 8.18 11.10 1.29
N MET A 90 8.97 10.05 1.04
CA MET A 90 8.68 9.11 -0.04
C MET A 90 7.27 8.52 0.08
N LEU A 91 6.81 8.21 1.30
CA LEU A 91 5.45 7.72 1.52
C LEU A 91 4.38 8.79 1.30
N LEU A 92 4.67 10.07 1.58
CA LEU A 92 3.78 11.19 1.27
C LEU A 92 3.64 11.35 -0.25
N ASP A 93 4.76 11.41 -0.98
CA ASP A 93 4.80 11.50 -2.44
C ASP A 93 4.04 10.34 -3.09
N HIS A 94 4.25 9.11 -2.59
CA HIS A 94 3.54 7.92 -3.05
C HIS A 94 2.02 8.06 -2.91
N LEU A 95 1.54 8.58 -1.78
CA LEU A 95 0.11 8.82 -1.58
C LEU A 95 -0.42 9.95 -2.46
N GLU A 96 0.37 11.00 -2.73
CA GLU A 96 -0.03 12.08 -3.66
C GLU A 96 -0.22 11.57 -5.07
N LEU A 97 0.74 10.80 -5.58
CA LEU A 97 0.63 10.11 -6.87
C LEU A 97 -0.60 9.19 -6.89
N ALA A 98 -0.82 8.41 -5.83
CA ALA A 98 -1.97 7.51 -5.74
C ALA A 98 -3.32 8.26 -5.80
N VAL A 99 -3.42 9.49 -5.27
CA VAL A 99 -4.62 10.34 -5.42
C VAL A 99 -4.84 10.76 -6.87
N GLN A 100 -3.76 11.06 -7.59
CA GLN A 100 -3.79 11.38 -9.03
C GLN A 100 -4.19 10.16 -9.86
N GLY A 101 -3.90 8.96 -9.36
CA GLY A 101 -4.30 7.68 -9.93
C GLY A 101 -3.15 6.90 -10.55
N VAL A 102 -1.92 7.30 -10.24
CA VAL A 102 -0.69 6.64 -10.67
C VAL A 102 0.09 6.22 -9.44
N ILE A 103 0.79 5.11 -9.54
CA ILE A 103 1.78 4.69 -8.55
C ILE A 103 3.01 4.19 -9.29
N ILE A 104 4.16 4.30 -8.65
CA ILE A 104 5.43 3.83 -9.18
C ILE A 104 5.75 2.51 -8.48
N GLU A 105 5.88 1.44 -9.24
CA GLU A 105 6.31 0.13 -8.73
C GLU A 105 7.61 -0.30 -9.42
N GLU A 106 8.50 -0.92 -8.65
CA GLU A 106 9.68 -1.59 -9.18
C GLU A 106 9.30 -2.98 -9.67
N ASN A 107 9.54 -3.26 -10.95
CA ASN A 107 9.27 -4.56 -11.54
C ASN A 107 10.41 -5.58 -11.24
N GLU A 108 10.24 -6.82 -11.71
CA GLU A 108 11.23 -7.91 -11.51
C GLU A 108 12.61 -7.61 -12.15
N HIS A 109 12.67 -6.66 -13.07
CA HIS A 109 13.88 -6.21 -13.75
C HIS A 109 14.50 -4.94 -13.14
N GLN A 110 14.04 -4.53 -11.95
CA GLN A 110 14.48 -3.31 -11.26
C GLN A 110 14.18 -2.02 -12.04
N VAL A 111 13.18 -2.05 -12.93
CA VAL A 111 12.71 -0.89 -13.67
C VAL A 111 11.50 -0.32 -12.96
N MET A 112 11.49 1.01 -12.81
CA MET A 112 10.37 1.75 -12.25
C MET A 112 9.30 1.94 -13.32
N GLU A 113 8.10 1.46 -13.05
CA GLU A 113 6.96 1.55 -13.96
C GLU A 113 5.81 2.33 -13.35
N GLU A 114 5.18 3.18 -14.15
CA GLU A 114 3.95 3.87 -13.78
C GLU A 114 2.74 2.96 -14.01
N ILE A 115 1.97 2.74 -12.94
CA ILE A 115 0.81 1.87 -12.97
C ILE A 115 -0.44 2.69 -12.69
N GLN A 116 -1.43 2.52 -13.57
CA GLN A 116 -2.76 3.12 -13.40
C GLN A 116 -3.53 2.39 -12.29
N LEU A 117 -3.81 3.09 -11.20
CA LEU A 117 -4.36 2.53 -9.97
C LEU A 117 -5.86 2.25 -10.06
N PHE A 118 -6.59 3.08 -10.82
CA PHE A 118 -8.06 3.06 -10.88
C PHE A 118 -8.62 2.47 -12.18
N ASP A 119 -7.78 1.76 -12.93
CA ASP A 119 -8.18 1.18 -14.21
C ASP A 119 -9.31 0.15 -14.04
N GLY A 120 -10.31 0.26 -14.90
CA GLY A 120 -11.52 -0.57 -14.85
C GLY A 120 -12.38 -0.47 -13.57
N MET A 121 -12.08 0.44 -12.63
CA MET A 121 -12.86 0.62 -11.40
C MET A 121 -14.06 1.54 -11.62
N ASP A 122 -15.18 1.25 -10.95
CA ASP A 122 -16.38 2.08 -10.97
C ASP A 122 -16.13 3.47 -10.34
N ARG A 123 -17.01 4.42 -10.65
CA ARG A 123 -16.86 5.83 -10.23
C ARG A 123 -16.97 5.99 -8.71
N GLU A 124 -17.80 5.19 -8.04
CA GLU A 124 -18.05 5.30 -6.62
C GLU A 124 -16.87 4.77 -5.82
N SER A 125 -16.42 3.54 -6.11
CA SER A 125 -15.22 2.95 -5.50
C SER A 125 -13.99 3.82 -5.72
N ARG A 126 -13.80 4.37 -6.94
CA ARG A 126 -12.71 5.30 -7.23
C ARG A 126 -12.77 6.54 -6.35
N ARG A 127 -13.97 7.13 -6.19
CA ARG A 127 -14.17 8.32 -5.34
C ARG A 127 -13.86 8.00 -3.88
N LEU A 128 -14.41 6.90 -3.36
CA LEU A 128 -14.19 6.47 -1.98
C LEU A 128 -12.70 6.21 -1.71
N LEU A 129 -12.04 5.46 -2.60
CA LEU A 129 -10.63 5.15 -2.46
C LEU A 129 -9.77 6.43 -2.46
N LYS A 130 -10.04 7.40 -3.35
CA LYS A 130 -9.36 8.71 -3.34
C LYS A 130 -9.53 9.45 -2.02
N ILE A 131 -10.72 9.41 -1.41
CA ILE A 131 -10.97 10.04 -0.10
C ILE A 131 -10.12 9.36 0.98
N TYR A 132 -10.09 8.03 1.01
CA TYR A 132 -9.29 7.28 1.99
C TYR A 132 -7.78 7.52 1.84
N ILE A 133 -7.27 7.59 0.59
CA ILE A 133 -5.87 7.93 0.34
C ILE A 133 -5.55 9.32 0.88
N ARG A 134 -6.41 10.33 0.63
CA ARG A 134 -6.23 11.69 1.18
C ARG A 134 -6.25 11.73 2.70
N LEU A 135 -7.11 10.93 3.34
CA LEU A 135 -7.13 10.81 4.81
C LEU A 135 -5.84 10.16 5.32
N GLY A 136 -5.34 9.12 4.64
CA GLY A 136 -4.04 8.52 4.91
C GLY A 136 -2.90 9.52 4.81
N TRP A 137 -2.88 10.31 3.74
CA TRP A 137 -1.88 11.36 3.53
C TRP A 137 -1.93 12.41 4.64
N LYS A 138 -3.12 12.91 4.97
CA LYS A 138 -3.29 13.91 6.05
C LYS A 138 -2.79 13.37 7.40
N LYS A 139 -3.05 12.10 7.68
CA LYS A 139 -2.57 11.44 8.90
C LYS A 139 -1.05 11.31 8.89
N LEU A 140 -0.46 10.89 7.77
CA LEU A 140 0.99 10.78 7.63
C LEU A 140 1.68 12.14 7.77
N ASN A 141 1.13 13.18 7.15
CA ASN A 141 1.65 14.55 7.24
C ASN A 141 1.59 15.09 8.69
N CYS A 142 0.55 14.74 9.45
CA CYS A 142 0.50 15.05 10.89
C CYS A 142 1.64 14.38 11.68
N TYR A 143 2.05 13.16 11.32
CA TYR A 143 3.22 12.52 11.93
C TYR A 143 4.53 13.12 11.43
N TYR A 144 4.62 13.50 10.16
CA TYR A 144 5.76 14.22 9.61
C TYR A 144 6.04 15.50 10.40
N GLY A 145 5.01 16.30 10.68
CA GLY A 145 5.13 17.50 11.52
C GLY A 145 5.66 17.23 12.93
N LYS A 146 5.49 16.01 13.47
CA LYS A 146 6.02 15.61 14.79
C LYS A 146 7.47 15.11 14.74
N LEU A 147 8.00 14.78 13.56
CA LEU A 147 9.39 14.36 13.38
C LEU A 147 10.37 15.54 13.42
N THR A 148 9.87 16.78 13.46
CA THR A 148 10.67 18.02 13.59
C THR A 148 11.41 18.16 14.93
N SER A 149 11.43 17.11 15.78
CA SER A 149 12.23 17.14 17.00
C SER A 149 13.72 17.27 16.64
N THR A 150 14.46 17.96 17.51
CA THR A 150 15.89 18.24 17.32
C THR A 150 16.71 16.97 17.10
N ALA A 151 16.28 15.83 17.67
CA ALA A 151 16.97 14.56 17.54
C ALA A 151 16.96 14.00 16.10
N TYR A 152 15.82 14.04 15.41
CA TYR A 152 15.74 13.54 14.03
C TYR A 152 16.46 14.49 13.06
N ALA A 153 16.30 15.80 13.25
CA ALA A 153 17.00 16.79 12.42
C ALA A 153 18.52 16.68 12.60
N ALA A 154 19.00 16.58 13.84
CA ALA A 154 20.41 16.38 14.15
C ALA A 154 20.96 15.07 13.55
N ALA A 155 20.19 13.98 13.58
CA ALA A 155 20.60 12.70 12.99
C ALA A 155 20.89 12.84 11.48
N VAL A 156 20.05 13.58 10.75
CA VAL A 156 20.26 13.85 9.31
C VAL A 156 21.50 14.73 9.09
N VAL A 157 21.65 15.81 9.86
CA VAL A 157 22.78 16.75 9.75
C VAL A 157 24.12 16.07 10.06
N PHE A 158 24.16 15.25 11.10
CA PHE A 158 25.38 14.57 11.53
C PHE A 158 25.68 13.32 10.71
N HIS A 159 24.77 12.86 9.85
CA HIS A 159 25.04 11.74 8.96
C HIS A 159 26.11 12.14 7.91
N PRO A 160 27.29 11.48 7.86
CA PRO A 160 28.44 11.91 7.06
C PRO A 160 28.16 12.09 5.56
N CYS A 161 27.19 11.33 5.03
CA CYS A 161 26.83 11.34 3.60
C CYS A 161 25.67 12.30 3.26
N LYS A 162 24.89 12.76 4.24
CA LYS A 162 23.69 13.60 4.01
C LYS A 162 24.01 15.06 4.28
N LYS A 163 24.51 15.34 5.49
CA LYS A 163 24.86 16.68 5.99
C LYS A 163 23.67 17.66 5.84
N TRP A 164 23.95 18.95 6.01
CA TRP A 164 22.96 20.03 5.88
C TRP A 164 22.25 20.07 4.51
N ARG A 165 22.96 19.72 3.43
CA ARG A 165 22.41 19.69 2.06
C ARG A 165 21.20 18.77 1.88
N ALA A 166 21.10 17.72 2.71
CA ALA A 166 19.94 16.85 2.66
C ALA A 166 18.68 17.58 3.14
N LEU A 167 18.79 18.40 4.19
CA LEU A 167 17.66 19.16 4.71
C LEU A 167 17.23 20.30 3.79
N GLU A 168 18.19 20.98 3.15
CA GLU A 168 17.91 22.02 2.14
C GLU A 168 17.03 21.45 1.01
N ARG A 169 17.37 20.27 0.47
CA ARG A 169 16.58 19.63 -0.59
C ARG A 169 15.19 19.16 -0.18
N LEU A 170 14.96 18.95 1.12
CA LEU A 170 13.67 18.46 1.64
C LEU A 170 12.75 19.63 2.04
N TRP A 171 13.31 20.82 2.29
CA TRP A 171 12.58 22.01 2.77
C TRP A 171 12.58 23.22 1.81
N ASP A 172 13.22 23.11 0.64
CA ASP A 172 13.04 24.03 -0.49
C ASP A 172 11.75 23.73 -1.26
#